data_AF-A0A958KYZ6-F1
#
_entry.id   AF-A0A958KYZ6-F1
#
_cell.length_a   1.000
_cell.length_b   1.000
_cell.length_c   1.000
_cell.angle_alpha   90.00
_cell.angle_beta   90.00
_cell.angle_gamma   90.00
#
_symmetry.space_group_name_H-M   'P 1'
#
loop_
_entity.id
_entity.type
_entity.pdbx_description
1 polymer ?
#
loop_
_entity_poly.entity_id
_entity_poly.type
_entity_poly.pdbx_seq_one_letter_code
_entity_poly.pdbx_strand_id
1 'polypeptide(L)'
;HDTQETALEKASSEAIEHLICDKLKIGSVGFAISGESSAEIHAQHEALERYFFNEHIRLNISFQLVQNPDSPLYNSALRLSEEFKILNTDAHVTFYKMSTPEQFLGVVCSITLKSKLPEFLGLSLGTNPEHVSRHALCEALANYARKKDSPETFDVDVEKDKNLWACNKKTLQSVSHLFTQANQNNQVILLPEIFTHKLDISMIHSLSGCPIQPIQCVLAKKDHL
;
A
#
# COMPACT_ATOMS: atom_id res chain seq x y z
N HIS A 1 -11.31 -8.57 -22.36
CA HIS A 1 -10.38 -7.66 -23.06
C HIS A 1 -9.99 -6.46 -22.18
N ASP A 2 -10.59 -6.29 -20.98
CA ASP A 2 -10.46 -5.05 -20.17
C ASP A 2 -9.30 -5.02 -19.14
N THR A 3 -8.63 -6.14 -18.87
CA THR A 3 -7.59 -6.18 -17.81
C THR A 3 -6.22 -5.69 -18.28
N GLN A 4 -5.88 -5.84 -19.57
CA GLN A 4 -4.60 -5.38 -20.12
C GLN A 4 -4.55 -3.87 -20.33
N GLU A 5 -5.65 -3.26 -20.79
CA GLU A 5 -5.76 -1.80 -20.92
C GLU A 5 -5.60 -1.12 -19.54
N THR A 6 -6.24 -1.68 -18.50
CA THR A 6 -6.12 -1.17 -17.12
C THR A 6 -4.70 -1.28 -16.54
N ALA A 7 -3.95 -2.35 -16.84
CA ALA A 7 -2.61 -2.56 -16.30
C ALA A 7 -1.56 -1.63 -16.94
N LEU A 8 -1.64 -1.44 -18.26
CA LEU A 8 -0.75 -0.53 -18.98
C LEU A 8 -1.03 0.93 -18.61
N GLU A 9 -2.30 1.29 -18.43
CA GLU A 9 -2.70 2.61 -17.94
C GLU A 9 -2.15 2.88 -16.54
N LYS A 10 -2.31 1.94 -15.60
CA LYS A 10 -1.74 2.09 -14.25
C LYS A 10 -0.22 2.23 -14.27
N ALA A 11 0.48 1.38 -15.03
CA ALA A 11 1.93 1.45 -15.15
C ALA A 11 2.40 2.78 -15.78
N SER A 12 1.66 3.28 -16.78
CA SER A 12 1.95 4.56 -17.41
C SER A 12 1.70 5.73 -16.45
N SER A 13 0.61 5.69 -15.70
CA SER A 13 0.29 6.69 -14.69
C SER A 13 1.37 6.77 -13.61
N GLU A 14 1.75 5.62 -13.04
CA GLU A 14 2.80 5.54 -12.01
C GLU A 14 4.16 6.03 -12.53
N ALA A 15 4.51 5.70 -13.78
CA ALA A 15 5.76 6.18 -14.40
C ALA A 15 5.76 7.71 -14.57
N ILE A 16 4.63 8.30 -14.98
CA ILE A 16 4.48 9.75 -15.11
C ILE A 16 4.48 10.40 -13.72
N GLU A 17 3.84 9.79 -12.71
CA GLU A 17 3.85 10.25 -11.33
C GLU A 17 5.28 10.34 -10.78
N HIS A 18 6.07 9.28 -10.95
CA HIS A 18 7.48 9.27 -10.56
C HIS A 18 8.31 10.32 -11.31
N LEU A 19 8.07 10.52 -12.60
CA LEU A 19 8.73 11.58 -13.37
C LEU A 19 8.42 12.97 -12.79
N ILE A 20 7.15 13.28 -12.52
CA ILE A 20 6.75 14.57 -11.95
C ILE A 20 7.37 14.75 -10.56
N CYS A 21 7.30 13.73 -9.71
CA CYS A 21 7.86 13.78 -8.36
C CYS A 21 9.37 14.04 -8.37
N ASP A 22 10.12 13.37 -9.26
CA ASP A 22 11.56 13.60 -9.40
C ASP A 22 11.87 15.02 -9.91
N LYS A 23 11.11 15.53 -10.89
CA LYS A 23 11.32 16.87 -11.44
C LYS A 23 11.02 17.97 -10.44
N LEU A 24 9.97 17.81 -9.64
CA LEU A 24 9.55 18.78 -8.62
C LEU A 24 10.22 18.57 -7.26
N LYS A 25 11.02 17.50 -7.09
CA LYS A 25 11.68 17.11 -5.83
C LYS A 25 10.70 16.95 -4.66
N ILE A 26 9.54 16.37 -4.95
CA ILE A 26 8.51 16.01 -3.97
C ILE A 26 8.46 14.49 -3.75
N GLY A 27 7.86 14.05 -2.65
CA GLY A 27 7.60 12.62 -2.40
C GLY A 27 6.42 12.10 -3.23
N SER A 28 6.44 10.80 -3.54
CA SER A 28 5.36 10.13 -4.30
C SER A 28 4.16 9.75 -3.45
N VAL A 29 4.33 9.58 -2.13
CA VAL A 29 3.21 9.21 -1.25
C VAL A 29 2.13 10.28 -1.28
N GLY A 30 0.92 9.88 -1.66
CA GLY A 30 -0.22 10.78 -1.76
C GLY A 30 -0.18 11.66 -3.00
N PHE A 31 0.54 11.23 -4.04
CA PHE A 31 0.54 11.87 -5.34
C PHE A 31 -0.22 10.99 -6.33
N ALA A 32 -1.06 11.59 -7.16
CA ALA A 32 -1.76 10.85 -8.21
C ALA A 32 -1.98 11.71 -9.45
N ILE A 33 -2.00 11.07 -10.61
CA ILE A 33 -2.47 11.70 -11.85
C ILE A 33 -3.74 11.03 -12.36
N SER A 34 -4.65 11.82 -12.93
CA SER A 34 -5.80 11.31 -13.67
C SER A 34 -6.14 12.25 -14.82
N GLY A 35 -6.80 11.71 -15.86
CA GLY A 35 -7.42 12.50 -16.91
C GLY A 35 -8.66 13.26 -16.41
N GLU A 36 -9.59 12.59 -15.71
CA GLU A 36 -10.77 13.22 -15.10
C GLU A 36 -11.17 12.58 -13.74
N SER A 37 -11.40 13.44 -12.74
CA SER A 37 -12.11 13.25 -11.44
C SER A 37 -11.74 12.11 -10.44
N SER A 38 -10.74 11.25 -10.66
CA SER A 38 -10.38 10.20 -9.67
C SER A 38 -9.06 10.41 -8.90
N ALA A 39 -8.14 11.27 -9.36
CA ALA A 39 -6.80 11.41 -8.75
C ALA A 39 -6.84 11.82 -7.28
N GLU A 40 -7.75 12.70 -6.88
CA GLU A 40 -7.81 13.17 -5.49
C GLU A 40 -8.12 12.03 -4.50
N ILE A 41 -9.07 11.16 -4.83
CA ILE A 41 -9.43 10.02 -3.96
C ILE A 41 -8.26 9.03 -3.90
N HIS A 42 -7.59 8.76 -5.01
CA HIS A 42 -6.42 7.88 -5.04
C HIS A 42 -5.26 8.43 -4.21
N ALA A 43 -4.91 9.69 -4.41
CA ALA A 43 -3.89 10.39 -3.63
C ALA A 43 -4.22 10.39 -2.13
N GLN A 44 -5.48 10.67 -1.77
CA GLN A 44 -5.91 10.63 -0.37
C GLN A 44 -5.82 9.23 0.23
N HIS A 45 -6.28 8.20 -0.48
CA HIS A 45 -6.22 6.83 0.01
C HIS A 45 -4.78 6.36 0.23
N GLU A 46 -3.86 6.65 -0.70
CA GLU A 46 -2.44 6.28 -0.55
C GLU A 46 -1.79 7.02 0.63
N ALA A 47 -2.03 8.32 0.76
CA ALA A 47 -1.52 9.11 1.88
C ALA A 47 -2.02 8.56 3.23
N LEU A 48 -3.33 8.31 3.33
CA LEU A 48 -3.97 7.80 4.55
C LEU A 48 -3.55 6.36 4.86
N GLU A 49 -3.40 5.50 3.84
CA GLU A 49 -2.88 4.14 3.99
C GLU A 49 -1.53 4.17 4.70
N ARG A 50 -0.61 4.99 4.20
CA ARG A 50 0.72 5.13 4.78
C ARG A 50 0.66 5.71 6.20
N TYR A 51 -0.20 6.69 6.42
CA TYR A 51 -0.40 7.29 7.75
C TYR A 51 -0.88 6.26 8.76
N PHE A 52 -1.96 5.53 8.47
CA PHE A 52 -2.51 4.53 9.40
C PHE A 52 -1.49 3.43 9.71
N PHE A 53 -0.78 2.93 8.70
CA PHE A 53 0.29 1.96 8.90
C PHE A 53 1.40 2.49 9.82
N ASN A 54 1.85 3.73 9.62
CA ASN A 54 2.88 4.34 10.47
C ASN A 54 2.39 4.62 11.90
N GLU A 55 1.11 4.97 12.06
CA GLU A 55 0.50 5.16 13.38
C GLU A 55 0.42 3.85 14.17
N HIS A 56 0.19 2.71 13.51
CA HIS A 56 0.32 1.40 14.15
C HIS A 56 1.71 1.17 14.74
N ILE A 57 2.77 1.52 14.01
CA ILE A 57 4.16 1.43 14.49
C ILE A 57 4.39 2.39 15.65
N ARG A 58 3.98 3.67 15.49
CA ARG A 58 4.22 4.72 16.47
C ARG A 58 3.49 4.47 17.79
N LEU A 59 2.24 4.02 17.72
CA LEU A 59 1.38 3.77 18.86
C LEU A 59 1.48 2.33 19.39
N ASN A 60 2.25 1.47 18.73
CA ASN A 60 2.36 0.05 19.04
C ASN A 60 0.98 -0.63 19.10
N ILE A 61 0.15 -0.36 18.09
CA ILE A 61 -1.18 -0.97 17.93
C ILE A 61 -1.03 -2.17 17.01
N SER A 62 -1.46 -3.35 17.44
CA SER A 62 -1.37 -4.55 16.60
C SER A 62 -2.39 -4.54 15.47
N PHE A 63 -2.04 -5.17 14.35
CA PHE A 63 -2.99 -5.40 13.25
C PHE A 63 -3.94 -6.54 13.63
N GLN A 64 -5.21 -6.42 13.22
CA GLN A 64 -6.21 -7.43 13.55
C GLN A 64 -6.24 -8.53 12.48
N LEU A 65 -5.98 -9.78 12.84
CA LEU A 65 -6.08 -10.88 11.89
C LEU A 65 -7.49 -10.97 11.30
N VAL A 66 -7.58 -11.08 9.97
CA VAL A 66 -8.86 -11.28 9.27
C VAL A 66 -9.30 -12.73 9.45
N GLN A 67 -10.22 -12.95 10.40
CA GLN A 67 -10.66 -14.30 10.80
C GLN A 67 -12.17 -14.45 11.00
N ASN A 68 -12.97 -13.39 10.83
CA ASN A 68 -14.42 -13.45 11.02
C ASN A 68 -15.11 -14.04 9.77
N PRO A 69 -15.67 -15.26 9.82
CA PRO A 69 -16.26 -15.93 8.65
C PRO A 69 -17.45 -15.17 8.03
N ASP A 70 -18.16 -14.37 8.83
CA ASP A 70 -19.32 -13.61 8.36
C ASP A 70 -18.92 -12.30 7.65
N SER A 71 -17.63 -11.93 7.66
CA SER A 71 -17.15 -10.71 7.05
C SER A 71 -16.88 -10.88 5.54
N PRO A 72 -17.35 -9.95 4.68
CA PRO A 72 -16.97 -9.96 3.26
C PRO A 72 -15.45 -9.88 3.03
N LEU A 73 -14.71 -9.21 3.93
CA LEU A 73 -13.25 -9.16 3.84
C LEU A 73 -12.61 -10.54 4.05
N TYR A 74 -13.14 -11.33 4.98
CA TYR A 74 -12.65 -12.69 5.23
C TYR A 74 -12.86 -13.58 4.00
N ASN A 75 -14.04 -13.54 3.39
CA ASN A 75 -14.34 -14.34 2.21
C ASN A 75 -13.39 -14.01 1.03
N SER A 76 -13.11 -12.72 0.80
CA SER A 76 -12.14 -12.31 -0.22
C SER A 76 -10.72 -12.74 0.13
N ALA A 77 -10.28 -12.50 1.37
CA ALA A 77 -8.95 -12.87 1.85
C ALA A 77 -8.71 -14.39 1.77
N LEU A 78 -9.71 -15.21 2.14
CA LEU A 78 -9.63 -16.66 2.07
C LEU A 78 -9.46 -17.13 0.64
N ARG A 79 -10.34 -16.71 -0.28
CA ARG A 79 -10.25 -17.05 -1.71
C ARG A 79 -8.88 -16.71 -2.29
N LEU A 80 -8.40 -15.48 -2.06
CA LEU A 80 -7.10 -15.03 -2.56
C LEU A 80 -5.93 -15.83 -1.97
N SER A 81 -6.01 -16.19 -0.68
CA SER A 81 -4.99 -17.01 -0.01
C SER A 81 -4.95 -18.44 -0.58
N GLU A 82 -6.11 -19.02 -0.89
CA GLU A 82 -6.23 -20.34 -1.51
C GLU A 82 -5.69 -20.35 -2.94
N GLU A 83 -6.07 -19.36 -3.76
CA GLU A 83 -5.55 -19.18 -5.12
C GLU A 83 -4.02 -19.02 -5.13
N PHE A 84 -3.48 -18.20 -4.23
CA PHE A 84 -2.04 -18.02 -4.11
C PHE A 84 -1.31 -19.33 -3.74
N LYS A 85 -1.86 -20.10 -2.79
CA LYS A 85 -1.28 -21.35 -2.29
C LYS A 85 -1.22 -22.45 -3.36
N ILE A 86 -2.19 -22.48 -4.29
CA ILE A 86 -2.18 -23.43 -5.42
C ILE A 86 -0.90 -23.25 -6.27
N LEU A 87 -0.45 -22.00 -6.44
CA LEU A 87 0.71 -21.67 -7.26
C LEU A 87 2.02 -21.61 -6.47
N ASN A 88 1.96 -21.36 -5.16
CA ASN A 88 3.13 -21.11 -4.32
C ASN A 88 3.09 -21.97 -3.05
N THR A 89 3.62 -23.19 -3.14
CA THR A 89 3.57 -24.15 -2.02
C THR A 89 4.59 -23.86 -0.92
N ASP A 90 5.59 -23.02 -1.18
CA ASP A 90 6.65 -22.61 -0.26
C ASP A 90 6.38 -21.27 0.44
N ALA A 91 5.19 -20.69 0.23
CA ALA A 91 4.81 -19.38 0.75
C ALA A 91 3.38 -19.38 1.29
N HIS A 92 3.11 -18.49 2.24
CA HIS A 92 1.80 -18.30 2.84
C HIS A 92 1.43 -16.83 2.87
N VAL A 93 0.21 -16.53 2.44
CA VAL A 93 -0.40 -15.21 2.54
C VAL A 93 -1.23 -15.14 3.82
N THR A 94 -1.19 -14.02 4.52
CA THR A 94 -2.09 -13.72 5.64
C THR A 94 -2.54 -12.27 5.57
N PHE A 95 -3.82 -12.03 5.84
CA PHE A 95 -4.42 -10.70 5.79
C PHE A 95 -4.75 -10.19 7.19
N TYR A 96 -4.48 -8.91 7.41
CA TYR A 96 -4.76 -8.20 8.65
C TYR A 96 -5.49 -6.90 8.35
N LYS A 97 -6.35 -6.46 9.26
CA LYS A 97 -7.04 -5.19 9.23
C LYS A 97 -6.26 -4.15 10.05
N MET A 98 -6.12 -2.95 9.50
CA MET A 98 -5.64 -1.77 10.22
C MET A 98 -6.75 -1.14 11.07
N SER A 99 -6.39 -0.50 12.17
CA SER A 99 -7.26 0.30 13.04
C SER A 99 -7.60 1.64 12.38
N THR A 100 -8.53 1.62 11.45
CA THR A 100 -9.01 2.79 10.71
C THR A 100 -10.40 3.25 11.20
N PRO A 101 -10.79 4.52 10.96
CA PRO A 101 -12.17 4.97 11.12
C PRO A 101 -13.15 4.13 10.29
N GLU A 102 -14.42 4.07 10.69
CA GLU A 102 -15.42 3.16 10.09
C GLU A 102 -15.65 3.35 8.59
N GLN A 103 -15.49 4.58 8.08
CA GLN A 103 -15.62 4.88 6.67
C GLN A 103 -14.46 4.34 5.81
N PHE A 104 -13.41 3.80 6.43
CA PHE A 104 -12.25 3.24 5.75
C PHE A 104 -12.01 1.78 6.16
N LEU A 105 -11.55 1.00 5.19
CA LEU A 105 -11.08 -0.35 5.35
C LEU A 105 -9.60 -0.41 4.97
N GLY A 106 -8.73 -0.38 5.99
CA GLY A 106 -7.30 -0.57 5.82
C GLY A 106 -6.91 -2.03 5.94
N VAL A 107 -6.13 -2.54 4.99
CA VAL A 107 -5.69 -3.94 4.94
C VAL A 107 -4.16 -4.01 4.77
N VAL A 108 -3.55 -4.91 5.54
CA VAL A 108 -2.15 -5.35 5.37
C VAL A 108 -2.18 -6.80 4.92
N CYS A 109 -1.59 -7.08 3.76
CA CYS A 109 -1.28 -8.42 3.30
C CYS A 109 0.18 -8.73 3.66
N SER A 110 0.45 -9.87 4.28
CA SER A 110 1.80 -10.39 4.48
C SER A 110 2.00 -11.68 3.69
N ILE A 111 3.16 -11.80 3.04
CA ILE A 111 3.66 -13.05 2.50
C ILE A 111 4.81 -13.52 3.40
N THR A 112 4.69 -14.73 3.92
CA THR A 112 5.70 -15.42 4.71
C THR A 112 6.25 -16.60 3.89
N LEU A 113 7.56 -16.84 3.95
CA LEU A 113 8.17 -18.03 3.34
C LEU A 113 8.46 -19.07 4.43
N LYS A 114 9.67 -19.65 4.43
CA LYS A 114 10.11 -20.65 5.41
C LYS A 114 10.15 -20.12 6.85
N SER A 115 10.28 -18.80 7.02
CA SER A 115 10.20 -18.16 8.34
C SER A 115 8.74 -17.89 8.71
N LYS A 116 8.38 -18.00 9.99
CA LYS A 116 7.04 -17.59 10.48
C LYS A 116 6.86 -16.06 10.52
N LEU A 117 7.81 -15.30 10.01
CA LEU A 117 7.80 -13.84 10.03
C LEU A 117 7.43 -13.29 8.63
N PRO A 118 6.74 -12.15 8.56
CA PRO A 118 6.51 -11.44 7.31
C PRO A 118 7.81 -11.14 6.57
N GLU A 119 7.87 -11.48 5.28
CA GLU A 119 8.98 -11.12 4.39
C GLU A 119 8.58 -10.09 3.34
N PHE A 120 7.30 -10.07 2.95
CA PHE A 120 6.75 -9.07 2.03
C PHE A 120 5.45 -8.54 2.58
N LEU A 121 5.29 -7.23 2.51
CA LEU A 121 4.07 -6.55 2.90
C LEU A 121 3.45 -5.88 1.68
N GLY A 122 2.14 -5.85 1.66
CA GLY A 122 1.37 -5.02 0.75
C GLY A 122 0.24 -4.36 1.51
N LEU A 123 -0.04 -3.10 1.16
CA LEU A 123 -1.00 -2.27 1.85
C LEU A 123 -2.13 -1.89 0.90
N SER A 124 -3.31 -1.65 1.48
CA SER A 124 -4.42 -1.02 0.76
C SER A 124 -5.33 -0.28 1.73
N LEU A 125 -5.87 0.85 1.28
CA LEU A 125 -6.97 1.55 1.93
C LEU A 125 -8.11 1.79 0.93
N GLY A 126 -9.35 1.57 1.38
CA GLY A 126 -10.53 1.86 0.58
C GLY A 126 -11.82 1.51 1.32
N THR A 127 -12.89 1.23 0.58
CA THR A 127 -14.21 0.90 1.17
C THR A 127 -14.74 -0.46 0.75
N ASN A 128 -14.27 -0.99 -0.39
CA ASN A 128 -14.70 -2.28 -0.92
C ASN A 128 -13.72 -3.39 -0.49
N PRO A 129 -14.17 -4.41 0.27
CA PRO A 129 -13.32 -5.49 0.78
C PRO A 129 -12.58 -6.30 -0.29
N GLU A 130 -13.22 -6.59 -1.43
CA GLU A 130 -12.60 -7.33 -2.52
C GLU A 130 -11.49 -6.51 -3.18
N HIS A 131 -11.76 -5.23 -3.45
CA HIS A 131 -10.79 -4.33 -4.05
C HIS A 131 -9.55 -4.16 -3.16
N VAL A 132 -9.74 -3.86 -1.86
CA VAL A 132 -8.61 -3.59 -0.95
C VAL A 132 -7.78 -4.83 -0.67
N SER A 133 -8.40 -6.00 -0.50
CA SER A 133 -7.65 -7.26 -0.27
C SER A 133 -6.86 -7.67 -1.51
N ARG A 134 -7.45 -7.55 -2.70
CA ARG A 134 -6.74 -7.80 -3.96
C ARG A 134 -5.57 -6.84 -4.16
N HIS A 135 -5.78 -5.55 -3.93
CA HIS A 135 -4.73 -4.54 -4.08
C HIS A 135 -3.57 -4.80 -3.11
N ALA A 136 -3.87 -5.02 -1.83
CA ALA A 136 -2.85 -5.34 -0.82
C ALA A 136 -2.05 -6.61 -1.21
N LEU A 137 -2.71 -7.64 -1.75
CA LEU A 137 -2.01 -8.82 -2.25
C LEU A 137 -1.11 -8.50 -3.45
N CYS A 138 -1.60 -7.72 -4.43
CA CYS A 138 -0.80 -7.33 -5.60
C CYS A 138 0.49 -6.58 -5.21
N GLU A 139 0.42 -5.67 -4.23
CA GLU A 139 1.59 -4.96 -3.71
C GLU A 139 2.61 -5.91 -3.06
N ALA A 140 2.13 -6.87 -2.26
CA ALA A 140 3.00 -7.89 -1.67
C ALA A 140 3.61 -8.82 -2.74
N LEU A 141 2.80 -9.20 -3.74
CA LEU A 141 3.19 -10.07 -4.85
C LEU A 141 4.26 -9.44 -5.73
N ALA A 142 4.20 -8.14 -6.00
CA ALA A 142 5.20 -7.45 -6.81
C ALA A 142 6.61 -7.62 -6.21
N ASN A 143 6.73 -7.43 -4.89
CA ASN A 143 7.99 -7.63 -4.17
C ASN A 143 8.42 -9.10 -4.12
N TYR A 144 7.47 -10.02 -3.88
CA TYR A 144 7.74 -11.46 -3.87
C TYR A 144 8.21 -11.97 -5.25
N ALA A 145 7.57 -11.56 -6.33
CA ALA A 145 7.94 -11.90 -7.70
C ALA A 145 9.34 -11.37 -8.03
N ARG A 146 9.65 -10.12 -7.64
CA ARG A 146 10.98 -9.54 -7.81
C ARG A 146 12.08 -10.38 -7.15
N LYS A 147 11.83 -10.93 -5.95
CA LYS A 147 12.78 -11.86 -5.29
C LYS A 147 12.93 -13.17 -6.06
N LYS A 148 11.84 -13.73 -6.58
CA LYS A 148 11.89 -14.98 -7.38
C LYS A 148 12.66 -14.77 -8.69
N ASP A 149 12.53 -13.61 -9.32
CA ASP A 149 13.20 -13.28 -10.58
C ASP A 149 14.68 -12.93 -10.41
N SER A 150 15.09 -12.40 -9.26
CA SER A 150 16.48 -11.94 -9.03
C SER A 150 16.97 -12.25 -7.61
N PRO A 151 17.00 -13.53 -7.19
CA PRO A 151 17.25 -13.91 -5.80
C PRO A 151 18.65 -13.52 -5.30
N GLU A 152 19.64 -13.48 -6.19
CA GLU A 152 21.04 -13.20 -5.83
C GLU A 152 21.31 -11.73 -5.50
N THR A 153 20.55 -10.80 -6.11
CA THR A 153 20.73 -9.36 -5.91
C THR A 153 19.65 -8.74 -5.03
N PHE A 154 18.53 -9.46 -4.82
CA PHE A 154 17.35 -8.93 -4.15
C PHE A 154 17.65 -8.27 -2.80
N ASP A 155 18.39 -8.96 -1.93
CA ASP A 155 18.69 -8.44 -0.58
C ASP A 155 19.53 -7.14 -0.62
N VAL A 156 20.34 -6.95 -1.65
CA VAL A 156 21.12 -5.73 -1.85
C VAL A 156 20.25 -4.62 -2.45
N ASP A 157 19.39 -4.97 -3.40
CA ASP A 157 18.51 -4.03 -4.10
C ASP A 157 17.46 -3.44 -3.16
N VAL A 158 16.85 -4.27 -2.30
CA VAL A 158 15.84 -3.87 -1.32
C VAL A 158 16.33 -2.82 -0.32
N GLU A 159 17.60 -2.87 0.06
CA GLU A 159 18.17 -1.90 1.01
C GLU A 159 18.56 -0.57 0.34
N LYS A 160 18.61 -0.52 -1.00
CA LYS A 160 18.96 0.67 -1.78
C LYS A 160 17.76 1.35 -2.41
N ASP A 161 16.79 0.57 -2.86
CA ASP A 161 15.59 1.05 -3.52
C ASP A 161 14.52 1.44 -2.49
N LYS A 162 14.17 2.72 -2.46
CA LYS A 162 13.14 3.26 -1.57
C LYS A 162 11.75 2.71 -1.88
N ASN A 163 11.52 2.23 -3.10
CA ASN A 163 10.23 1.66 -3.51
C ASN A 163 10.03 0.24 -2.93
N LEU A 164 11.10 -0.46 -2.58
CA LEU A 164 11.07 -1.78 -1.96
C LEU A 164 10.96 -1.72 -0.42
N TRP A 165 10.57 -0.57 0.13
CA TRP A 165 10.49 -0.32 1.57
C TRP A 165 9.66 -1.37 2.34
N ALA A 166 8.66 -1.97 1.70
CA ALA A 166 7.71 -2.92 2.28
C ALA A 166 8.30 -4.32 2.53
N CYS A 167 9.53 -4.58 2.06
CA CYS A 167 10.25 -5.83 2.28
C CYS A 167 11.68 -5.63 2.80
N ASN A 168 12.08 -4.39 3.11
CA ASN A 168 13.39 -4.14 3.71
C ASN A 168 13.46 -4.53 5.19
N LYS A 169 14.68 -4.81 5.67
CA LYS A 169 14.88 -5.34 7.01
C LYS A 169 14.39 -4.39 8.09
N LYS A 170 14.65 -3.09 7.94
CA LYS A 170 14.27 -2.07 8.93
C LYS A 170 12.75 -2.02 9.12
N THR A 171 11.99 -1.96 8.03
CA THR A 171 10.53 -1.94 8.05
C THR A 171 10.01 -3.23 8.68
N LEU A 172 10.42 -4.39 8.17
CA LEU A 172 9.92 -5.69 8.66
C LEU A 172 10.19 -5.89 10.16
N GLN A 173 11.37 -5.49 10.64
CA GLN A 173 11.68 -5.51 12.08
C GLN A 173 10.80 -4.56 12.89
N SER A 174 10.48 -3.37 12.35
CA SER A 174 9.63 -2.39 13.04
C SER A 174 8.18 -2.84 13.19
N VAL A 175 7.70 -3.75 12.33
CA VAL A 175 6.30 -4.21 12.36
C VAL A 175 6.11 -5.65 12.84
N SER A 176 7.17 -6.46 12.95
CA SER A 176 7.06 -7.89 13.21
C SER A 176 6.24 -8.22 14.47
N HIS A 177 6.35 -7.40 15.52
CA HIS A 177 5.63 -7.57 16.77
C HIS A 177 4.12 -7.28 16.62
N LEU A 178 3.72 -6.42 15.68
CA LEU A 178 2.34 -5.99 15.45
C LEU A 178 1.46 -7.09 14.83
N PHE A 179 2.05 -8.17 14.31
CA PHE A 179 1.33 -9.31 13.71
C PHE A 179 1.02 -10.44 14.71
N THR A 180 1.59 -10.40 15.92
CA THR A 180 1.61 -11.54 16.85
C THR A 180 0.76 -11.35 18.10
N GLN A 181 0.33 -10.13 18.40
CA GLN A 181 -0.43 -9.88 19.61
C GLN A 181 -1.92 -10.08 19.36
N ALA A 182 -2.52 -11.02 20.08
CA ALA A 182 -3.96 -11.26 20.11
C ALA A 182 -4.76 -10.13 20.82
N ASN A 183 -4.09 -9.06 21.25
CA ASN A 183 -4.73 -8.00 22.00
C ASN A 183 -5.62 -7.16 21.08
N GLN A 184 -6.93 -7.34 21.29
CA GLN A 184 -8.01 -6.51 20.78
C GLN A 184 -7.98 -5.13 21.46
N ASN A 185 -6.90 -4.35 21.24
CA ASN A 185 -7.00 -2.93 21.52
C ASN A 185 -7.92 -2.33 20.46
N ASN A 186 -9.17 -2.05 20.84
CA ASN A 186 -10.18 -1.36 20.03
C ASN A 186 -9.84 0.14 19.83
N GLN A 187 -8.56 0.50 19.89
CA GLN A 187 -8.11 1.85 19.69
C GLN A 187 -8.17 2.14 18.19
N VAL A 188 -9.09 3.04 17.81
CA VAL A 188 -9.20 3.55 16.45
C VAL A 188 -8.19 4.68 16.27
N ILE A 189 -7.40 4.62 15.20
CA ILE A 189 -6.49 5.71 14.85
C ILE A 189 -7.32 6.85 14.26
N LEU A 190 -7.16 8.05 14.80
CA LEU A 190 -7.90 9.23 14.36
C LEU A 190 -7.48 9.67 12.96
N LEU A 191 -8.46 10.10 12.17
CA LEU A 191 -8.23 10.71 10.87
C LEU A 191 -7.40 12.00 11.04
N PRO A 192 -6.32 12.20 10.27
CA PRO A 192 -5.59 13.45 10.27
C PRO A 192 -6.35 14.50 9.44
N GLU A 193 -5.95 15.76 9.58
CA GLU A 193 -6.39 16.80 8.63
C GLU A 193 -5.69 16.56 7.28
N ILE A 194 -6.45 16.75 6.19
CA ILE A 194 -6.05 16.41 4.82
C ILE A 194 -6.08 17.68 3.98
N PHE A 195 -4.97 17.95 3.28
CA PHE A 195 -4.86 19.07 2.35
C PHE A 195 -4.59 18.54 0.94
N THR A 196 -5.45 18.89 -0.01
CA THR A 196 -5.27 18.56 -1.43
C THR A 196 -4.77 19.78 -2.19
N HIS A 197 -3.71 19.61 -2.97
CA HIS A 197 -3.15 20.63 -3.85
C HIS A 197 -3.12 20.14 -5.29
N LYS A 198 -3.63 20.95 -6.23
CA LYS A 198 -3.32 20.75 -7.65
C LYS A 198 -1.93 21.30 -7.92
N LEU A 199 -1.09 20.53 -8.60
CA LEU A 199 0.27 20.95 -8.91
C LEU A 199 0.35 21.57 -10.31
N ASP A 200 1.11 22.66 -10.41
CA ASP A 200 1.46 23.25 -11.70
C ASP A 200 2.66 22.51 -12.29
N ILE A 201 2.44 21.84 -13.42
CA ILE A 201 3.47 21.09 -14.16
C ILE A 201 3.87 21.79 -15.47
N SER A 202 3.48 23.05 -15.67
CA SER A 202 3.82 23.82 -16.88
C SER A 202 5.33 23.90 -17.16
N MET A 203 6.14 23.83 -16.11
CA MET A 203 7.61 23.83 -16.18
C MET A 203 8.20 22.49 -16.67
N ILE A 204 7.41 21.43 -16.75
CA ILE A 204 7.83 20.11 -17.23
C ILE A 204 7.50 20.00 -18.73
N HIS A 205 8.37 20.53 -19.58
CA HIS A 205 8.11 20.64 -21.03
C HIS A 205 7.74 19.32 -21.72
N SER A 206 8.25 18.18 -21.25
CA SER A 206 7.92 16.86 -21.80
C SER A 206 6.45 16.45 -21.58
N LEU A 207 5.74 17.12 -20.67
CA LEU A 207 4.33 16.90 -20.36
C LEU A 207 3.45 18.05 -20.88
N SER A 208 4.02 18.97 -21.67
CA SER A 208 3.28 20.10 -22.23
C SER A 208 2.15 19.61 -23.14
N GLY A 209 0.92 20.04 -22.84
CA GLY A 209 -0.27 19.64 -23.61
C GLY A 209 -0.84 18.26 -23.25
N CYS A 210 -0.25 17.54 -22.30
CA CYS A 210 -0.85 16.33 -21.75
C CYS A 210 -2.09 16.70 -20.92
N PRO A 211 -3.27 16.07 -21.13
CA PRO A 211 -4.48 16.34 -20.37
C PRO A 211 -4.46 15.60 -19.02
N ILE A 212 -3.43 15.87 -18.21
CA ILE A 212 -3.25 15.26 -16.89
C ILE A 212 -3.44 16.30 -15.80
N GLN A 213 -4.11 15.91 -14.73
CA GLN A 213 -4.25 16.73 -13.53
C GLN A 213 -3.48 16.09 -12.36
N PRO A 214 -2.25 16.55 -12.06
CA PRO A 214 -1.49 16.05 -10.93
C PRO A 214 -2.04 16.64 -9.63
N ILE A 215 -2.35 15.74 -8.70
CA ILE A 215 -2.83 16.04 -7.36
C ILE A 215 -1.79 15.58 -6.35
N GLN A 216 -1.54 16.41 -5.34
CA GLN A 216 -0.79 16.04 -4.15
C GLN A 216 -1.68 16.18 -2.92
N CYS A 217 -1.78 15.11 -2.15
CA CYS A 217 -2.41 15.06 -0.85
C CYS A 217 -1.34 15.10 0.24
N VAL A 218 -1.45 16.07 1.16
CA VAL A 218 -0.57 16.22 2.31
C VAL A 218 -1.40 16.09 3.58
N LEU A 219 -0.91 15.29 4.53
CA LEU A 219 -1.55 15.11 5.83
C LEU A 219 -0.90 16.04 6.85
N ALA A 220 -1.70 16.69 7.69
CA ALA A 220 -1.18 17.50 8.79
C ALA A 220 -0.28 16.65 9.68
N LYS A 221 0.95 17.11 9.91
CA LYS A 221 1.78 16.54 10.98
C LYS A 221 1.11 16.86 12.30
N LYS A 222 0.85 15.86 13.13
CA LYS A 222 0.61 16.07 14.56
C LYS A 222 1.93 16.50 15.18
N ASP A 223 2.28 17.78 15.05
CA ASP A 223 3.26 18.39 15.92
C ASP A 223 2.61 18.52 17.30
N HIS A 224 3.06 17.66 18.22
CA HIS A 224 2.93 17.75 19.69
C HIS A 224 1.68 18.46 20.26
N LEU A 225 0.69 17.64 20.65
CA LEU A 225 -0.08 17.88 21.87
C LEU A 225 0.37 16.90 22.94
#